data_AF-A0A1H1LNS3-F1
#
_entry.id   AF-A0A1H1LNS3-F1
#
_cell.length_a   1.000
_cell.length_b   1.000
_cell.length_c   1.000
_cell.angle_alpha   90.00
_cell.angle_beta   90.00
_cell.angle_gamma   90.00
#
_symmetry.space_group_name_H-M   'P 1'
#
loop_
_entity.id
_entity.type
_entity.pdbx_description
1 polymer ?
#
loop_
_entity_poly.entity_id
_entity_poly.type
_entity_poly.pdbx_seq_one_letter_code
_entity_poly.pdbx_strand_id
1 'polypeptide(L)' 'MKEETNTLYAIYKNGIHLGNEKGININDAIRKYLIASLYEDFLEDKEFASLYSGKESIKKIHFL' A
#
# COMPACT_ATOMS: atom_id res chain seq x y z
N MET A 1 13.82 -19.23 8.96
CA MET A 1 13.09 -17.97 8.72
C MET A 1 11.94 -18.29 7.79
N LYS A 2 10.68 -18.05 8.19
CA LYS A 2 9.59 -18.03 7.21
C LYS A 2 9.84 -16.81 6.33
N GLU A 3 10.11 -17.01 5.05
CA GLU A 3 10.06 -15.91 4.09
C GLU A 3 8.61 -15.43 4.07
N GLU A 4 8.31 -14.36 4.81
CA GLU A 4 7.06 -13.66 4.61
C GLU A 4 7.09 -13.12 3.19
N THR A 5 6.31 -13.73 2.31
CA THR A 5 6.23 -13.37 0.90
C THR A 5 5.74 -11.93 0.80
N ASN A 6 6.68 -11.01 0.60
CA ASN A 6 6.39 -9.61 0.32
C ASN A 6 5.84 -9.51 -1.11
N THR A 7 4.51 -9.54 -1.21
CA THR A 7 3.77 -9.33 -2.45
C THR A 7 3.79 -7.84 -2.79
N LEU A 8 3.93 -7.51 -4.08
CA LEU A 8 3.82 -6.13 -4.54
C LEU A 8 2.35 -5.80 -4.74
N TYR A 9 1.88 -4.75 -4.09
CA TYR A 9 0.52 -4.24 -4.22
C TYR A 9 0.53 -2.89 -4.92
N ALA A 10 -0.40 -2.69 -5.84
CA ALA A 10 -0.71 -1.37 -6.38
C ALA A 10 -1.60 -0.63 -5.38
N ILE A 11 -1.21 0.58 -5.00
CA ILE A 11 -1.91 1.43 -4.05
C ILE A 11 -2.71 2.48 -4.82
N TYR A 12 -3.96 2.65 -4.39
CA TYR A 12 -4.91 3.58 -4.98
C TYR A 12 -5.44 4.50 -3.89
N LYS A 13 -5.80 5.72 -4.26
CA LYS A 13 -6.59 6.63 -3.42
C LYS A 13 -7.79 7.09 -4.22
N ASN A 14 -9.00 6.89 -3.70
CA ASN A 14 -10.25 7.21 -4.39
C ASN A 14 -10.29 6.62 -5.83
N GLY A 15 -9.73 5.42 -6.03
CA GLY A 15 -9.65 4.75 -7.34
C GLY A 15 -8.52 5.23 -8.27
N ILE A 16 -7.77 6.27 -7.91
CA ILE A 16 -6.61 6.75 -8.68
C ILE A 16 -5.37 5.99 -8.22
N HIS A 17 -4.63 5.39 -9.17
CA HIS A 17 -3.37 4.72 -8.88
C HIS A 17 -2.31 5.73 -8.44
N LEU A 18 -1.67 5.49 -7.31
CA LEU A 18 -0.64 6.38 -6.75
C LEU A 18 0.77 5.80 -6.79
N GLY A 19 0.89 4.47 -6.82
CA GLY A 19 2.18 3.81 -6.73
C GLY A 19 2.05 2.34 -6.36
N ASN A 20 3.17 1.73 -6.02
CA ASN A 20 3.19 0.33 -5.61
C ASN A 20 4.02 0.18 -4.34
N GLU A 21 3.63 -0.71 -3.46
CA GLU A 21 4.35 -0.98 -2.22
C GLU A 21 4.36 -2.48 -1.91
N LYS A 22 5.43 -2.96 -1.29
CA LYS A 22 5.54 -4.34 -0.85
C LYS A 22 4.90 -4.50 0.52
N GLY A 23 4.11 -5.56 0.67
CA GLY A 23 3.58 -5.93 1.98
C GLY A 23 3.31 -7.41 2.11
N ILE A 24 3.08 -7.83 3.36
CA ILE A 24 2.61 -9.19 3.66
C ILE A 24 1.12 -9.36 3.29
N ASN A 25 0.38 -8.25 3.26
CA ASN A 25 -1.00 -8.15 2.81
C ASN A 25 -1.28 -6.71 2.31
N ILE A 26 -2.48 -6.48 1.79
CA ILE A 26 -2.89 -5.16 1.25
C ILE A 26 -2.76 -4.05 2.30
N ASN A 27 -3.22 -4.29 3.54
CA ASN A 27 -3.21 -3.28 4.59
C ASN A 27 -1.78 -2.91 5.02
N ASP A 28 -0.88 -3.89 5.09
CA ASP A 28 0.54 -3.66 5.36
C ASP A 28 1.20 -2.83 4.25
N ALA A 29 0.88 -3.13 2.99
CA ALA A 29 1.38 -2.35 1.85
C ALA A 29 0.85 -0.90 1.86
N ILE A 30 -0.44 -0.69 2.14
CA ILE A 30 -1.02 0.65 2.29
C ILE A 30 -0.33 1.38 3.45
N ARG A 31 -0.16 0.74 4.61
CA ARG A 31 0.52 1.34 5.77
C ARG A 31 1.94 1.78 5.41
N LYS A 32 2.73 0.90 4.79
CA LYS A 32 4.11 1.22 4.36
C LYS A 32 4.13 2.38 3.36
N TYR A 33 3.19 2.40 2.41
CA TYR A 33 3.06 3.48 1.44
C TYR A 33 2.79 4.82 2.12
N LEU A 34 1.89 4.84 3.11
CA LEU A 34 1.55 6.04 3.86
C LEU A 34 2.75 6.56 4.67
N ILE A 35 3.51 5.67 5.32
CA ILE A 35 4.76 6.04 6.03
C ILE A 35 5.78 6.61 5.04
N ALA A 36 6.00 5.95 3.91
CA ALA A 36 6.92 6.42 2.87
C ALA A 36 6.51 7.78 2.26
N SER A 37 5.21 8.08 2.29
CA SER A 37 4.62 9.34 1.83
C SER A 37 4.53 10.41 2.93
N LEU A 38 5.16 10.19 4.10
CA LEU A 38 5.16 11.11 5.25
C LEU A 38 3.76 11.36 5.87
N TYR A 39 2.86 10.38 5.76
CA TYR A 39 1.52 10.41 6.36
C TYR A 39 1.42 9.51 7.61
N GLU A 40 2.53 9.24 8.30
CA GLU A 40 2.55 8.36 9.48
C GLU A 40 1.58 8.82 10.57
N ASP A 41 1.48 10.14 10.80
CA ASP A 41 0.58 10.73 11.80
C ASP A 41 -0.91 10.50 11.50
N PHE A 42 -1.25 10.18 10.24
CA PHE A 42 -2.64 9.95 9.79
C PHE A 42 -3.00 8.47 9.72
N LEU A 43 -2.11 7.56 10.17
CA LEU A 43 -2.40 6.12 10.15
C LEU A 43 -3.55 5.71 11.08
N GLU A 44 -3.75 6.43 12.17
CA GLU A 44 -4.84 6.16 13.13
C GLU A 44 -6.18 6.79 12.71
N ASP A 45 -6.14 7.72 11.74
CA ASP A 45 -7.34 8.30 11.15
C ASP A 45 -7.98 7.30 10.18
N LYS A 46 -9.04 6.65 10.68
CA LYS A 46 -9.80 5.66 9.91
C LYS A 46 -10.47 6.25 8.69
N GLU A 47 -10.91 7.51 8.73
CA GLU A 47 -11.52 8.17 7.58
C GLU A 47 -10.45 8.38 6.51
N PHE A 48 -9.28 8.90 6.89
CA PHE A 48 -8.16 9.07 5.97
C PHE A 48 -7.69 7.74 5.36
N ALA A 49 -7.47 6.73 6.18
CA ALA A 49 -7.03 5.41 5.73
C ALA A 49 -8.05 4.74 4.79
N SER A 50 -9.35 4.98 5.00
CA SER A 50 -10.42 4.42 4.16
C SER A 50 -10.42 4.93 2.71
N LEU A 51 -9.78 6.08 2.45
CA LEU A 51 -9.61 6.60 1.09
C LEU A 51 -8.65 5.76 0.25
N TYR A 52 -7.83 4.94 0.91
CA TYR A 52 -6.82 4.12 0.25
C TYR A 52 -7.33 2.69 0.06
N SER A 53 -6.99 2.12 -1.09
CA SER A 53 -7.21 0.71 -1.38
C SER A 53 -5.99 0.13 -2.09
N GLY A 54 -5.90 -1.20 -2.11
CA GLY A 54 -4.82 -1.87 -2.79
C GLY A 54 -5.27 -3.15 -3.47
N LYS A 55 -4.52 -3.53 -4.50
CA LYS A 55 -4.72 -4.78 -5.24
C LYS A 55 -3.36 -5.40 -5.54
N GLU A 56 -3.28 -6.73 -5.53
CA GLU A 56 -2.07 -7.42 -5.95
C GLU A 56 -1.66 -6.95 -7.35
N SER A 57 -0.40 -6.53 -7.49
CA SER A 57 0.12 -6.10 -8.78
C SER A 57 0.37 -7.33 -9.65
N ILE A 58 -0.47 -7.51 -10.68
CA ILE A 58 -0.55 -8.71 -11.54
C ILE A 58 0.75 -8.97 -12.32
N LYS A 59 1.75 -8.06 -12.29
CA LYS A 59 3.00 -8.25 -13.00
C LYS A 59 4.27 -7.93 -12.21
N LYS A 60 4.18 -7.66 -10.89
CA LYS A 60 5.31 -7.20 -10.06
C LYS A 60 6.06 -5.98 -10.65
N ILE A 61 5.46 -5.22 -11.57
CA ILE A 61 6.12 -4.08 -12.22
C ILE A 61 5.82 -2.84 -11.37
N HIS A 62 6.87 -2.18 -10.90
CA HIS A 62 6.77 -0.82 -10.37
C HIS A 62 6.42 0.10 -11.55
N PHE A 63 5.19 0.61 -11.61
CA PHE A 63 4.87 1.75 -12.47
C PHE A 63 5.52 2.99 -11.84
N LEU A 64 6.58 3.46 -12.50
CA LEU A 64 7.25 4.75 -12.32
C LEU A 64 6.59 5.77 -13.24
#